data_AF-A0A6P0P831-F1
#
_entry.id   AF-A0A6P0P831-F1
#
_cell.length_a   1.000
_cell.length_b   1.000
_cell.length_c   1.000
_cell.angle_alpha   90.00
_cell.angle_beta   90.00
_cell.angle_gamma   90.00
#
_symmetry.space_group_name_H-M   'P 1'
#
loop_
_entity.id
_entity.type
_entity.pdbx_description
1 polymer ?
#
loop_
_entity_poly.entity_id
_entity_poly.type
_entity_poly.pdbx_seq_one_letter_code
_entity_poly.pdbx_strand_id
1 'polypeptide(L)'
;MNNVVPGTLVDFSDLNISIDPKQFPLLQQAAKNALRRAIQNRGTTMGINSAYRTCAQQYLLRYWFEYGNPCGFQAVAQPGSSSHESGLALDVADWSGWRPYLEAQGWTCYGQGDVVHFTFPGIPIANVEIQAFQTLWNRNHLNDQIDADGLYGLETASKLSISPSEGFGGDPGLRILRLASPFMRGGDVRRIQKKLKEGGYLNNDSDVEGIYGPITEAAVRKFQTNEGITVDGVVGPETYRKLGIE
;
A
#
# COMPACT_ATOMS: atom_id res chain seq x y z
N MET A 1 -11.24 5.88 -5.56
CA MET A 1 -11.51 7.25 -5.05
C MET A 1 -12.13 8.18 -6.10
N ASN A 2 -11.50 8.46 -7.26
CA ASN A 2 -12.07 9.38 -8.27
C ASN A 2 -13.42 8.90 -8.89
N ASN A 3 -13.78 7.62 -8.71
CA ASN A 3 -15.13 7.12 -9.03
C ASN A 3 -16.19 7.44 -7.97
N VAL A 4 -15.78 7.80 -6.75
CA VAL A 4 -16.66 8.15 -5.61
C VAL A 4 -16.78 9.68 -5.52
N VAL A 5 -15.64 10.38 -5.61
CA VAL A 5 -15.60 11.85 -5.69
C VAL A 5 -14.62 12.25 -6.79
N PRO A 6 -15.11 12.58 -8.00
CA PRO A 6 -14.26 12.95 -9.12
C PRO A 6 -13.42 14.19 -8.85
N GLY A 7 -12.16 14.18 -9.30
CA GLY A 7 -11.26 15.34 -9.21
C GLY A 7 -10.69 15.61 -7.81
N THR A 8 -10.94 14.75 -6.82
CA THR A 8 -10.39 14.90 -5.47
C THR A 8 -8.87 14.78 -5.47
N LEU A 9 -8.34 13.80 -6.18
CA LEU A 9 -6.89 13.63 -6.38
C LEU A 9 -6.52 13.91 -7.84
N VAL A 10 -5.46 14.69 -8.00
CA VAL A 10 -4.87 15.03 -9.29
C VAL A 10 -3.41 14.59 -9.33
N ASP A 11 -3.01 14.05 -10.49
CA ASP A 11 -1.61 13.75 -10.78
C ASP A 11 -0.78 15.03 -10.75
N PHE A 12 0.42 14.97 -10.16
CA PHE A 12 1.39 16.08 -10.16
C PHE A 12 2.72 15.71 -10.84
N SER A 13 2.75 14.63 -11.62
CA SER A 13 3.92 14.19 -12.38
C SER A 13 4.33 15.18 -13.47
N ASP A 14 3.46 16.13 -13.82
CA ASP A 14 3.74 17.27 -14.70
C ASP A 14 4.70 18.32 -14.09
N LEU A 15 4.98 18.24 -12.78
CA LEU A 15 5.88 19.16 -12.09
C LEU A 15 7.35 18.71 -12.20
N ASN A 16 8.29 19.63 -11.95
CA ASN A 16 9.73 19.31 -11.94
C ASN A 16 10.12 18.53 -10.66
N ILE A 17 9.81 17.24 -10.65
CA ILE A 17 10.02 16.32 -9.52
C ILE A 17 10.86 15.10 -9.93
N SER A 18 11.39 14.41 -8.92
CA SER A 18 11.92 13.05 -9.02
C SER A 18 11.25 12.19 -7.95
N ILE A 19 10.57 11.12 -8.34
CA ILE A 19 9.83 10.22 -7.45
C ILE A 19 9.94 8.77 -7.97
N ASP A 20 10.00 7.79 -7.06
CA ASP A 20 9.96 6.37 -7.43
C ASP A 20 8.63 6.06 -8.14
N PRO A 21 8.64 5.38 -9.31
CA PRO A 21 7.43 5.07 -10.08
C PRO A 21 6.41 4.19 -9.35
N LYS A 22 6.79 3.54 -8.23
CA LYS A 22 5.88 2.77 -7.37
C LYS A 22 5.08 3.64 -6.41
N GLN A 23 5.44 4.92 -6.25
CA GLN A 23 4.67 5.88 -5.46
C GLN A 23 3.54 6.46 -6.30
N PHE A 24 2.48 6.94 -5.66
CA PHE A 24 1.39 7.63 -6.35
C PHE A 24 1.60 9.14 -6.28
N PRO A 25 2.00 9.79 -7.40
CA PRO A 25 2.18 11.24 -7.47
C PRO A 25 0.82 11.94 -7.55
N LEU A 26 -0.03 11.70 -6.56
CA LEU A 26 -1.37 12.25 -6.42
C LEU A 26 -1.41 13.20 -5.22
N LEU A 27 -2.07 14.34 -5.38
CA LEU A 27 -2.41 15.28 -4.31
C LEU A 27 -3.79 15.86 -4.56
N GLN A 28 -4.38 16.48 -3.53
CA GLN A 28 -5.50 17.37 -3.76
C GLN A 28 -5.06 18.60 -4.58
N GLN A 29 -5.98 19.12 -5.40
CA GLN A 29 -5.68 20.19 -6.37
C GLN A 29 -5.04 21.44 -5.74
N ALA A 30 -5.49 21.83 -4.54
CA ALA A 30 -4.92 22.97 -3.81
C ALA A 30 -3.46 22.72 -3.39
N ALA A 31 -3.18 21.53 -2.84
CA ALA A 31 -1.83 21.11 -2.48
C ALA A 31 -0.91 21.02 -3.72
N LYS A 32 -1.37 20.44 -4.83
CA LYS A 32 -0.63 20.45 -6.11
C LYS A 32 -0.27 21.87 -6.56
N ASN A 33 -1.21 22.81 -6.47
CA ASN A 33 -0.97 24.19 -6.88
C ASN A 33 0.04 24.90 -5.97
N ALA A 34 0.02 24.63 -4.66
CA ALA A 34 1.02 25.12 -3.72
C ALA A 34 2.41 24.52 -4.01
N LEU A 35 2.48 23.21 -4.26
CA LEU A 35 3.70 22.51 -4.63
C LEU A 35 4.33 23.09 -5.91
N ARG A 36 3.52 23.35 -6.94
CA ARG A 36 3.96 23.99 -8.18
C ARG A 36 4.66 25.32 -7.92
N ARG A 37 4.07 26.18 -7.08
CA ARG A 37 4.67 27.49 -6.74
C ARG A 37 5.97 27.33 -5.96
N ALA A 38 6.04 26.38 -5.03
CA ALA A 38 7.28 26.10 -4.29
C ALA A 38 8.42 25.65 -5.23
N ILE A 39 8.11 24.73 -6.16
CA ILE A 39 9.07 24.24 -7.16
C ILE A 39 9.52 25.36 -8.10
N GLN A 40 8.58 26.19 -8.58
CA GLN A 40 8.91 27.35 -9.43
C GLN A 40 9.79 28.38 -8.71
N ASN A 41 9.51 28.65 -7.43
CA ASN A 41 10.27 29.61 -6.64
C ASN A 41 11.68 29.11 -6.30
N ARG A 42 11.87 27.80 -6.10
CA ARG A 42 13.20 27.23 -5.85
C ARG A 42 14.01 27.01 -7.13
N GLY A 43 13.34 26.71 -8.24
CA GLY A 43 13.97 26.59 -9.57
C GLY A 43 14.82 25.32 -9.76
N THR A 44 14.62 24.28 -8.94
CA THR A 44 15.34 22.99 -9.06
C THR A 44 14.38 21.81 -8.94
N THR A 45 14.83 20.61 -9.32
CA THR A 45 14.04 19.38 -9.23
C THR A 45 13.80 18.99 -7.77
N MET A 46 12.54 18.71 -7.41
CA MET A 46 12.20 18.25 -6.07
C MET A 46 12.25 16.71 -5.98
N GLY A 47 13.13 16.18 -5.14
CA GLY A 47 13.10 14.77 -4.74
C GLY A 47 11.97 14.51 -3.75
N ILE A 48 11.02 13.64 -4.11
CA ILE A 48 9.90 13.22 -3.27
C ILE A 48 10.11 11.75 -2.90
N ASN A 49 10.12 11.46 -1.59
CA ASN A 49 10.25 10.11 -1.06
C ASN A 49 8.89 9.39 -1.08
N SER A 50 7.83 10.09 -0.68
CA SER A 50 6.48 9.53 -0.65
C SER A 50 5.41 10.64 -0.77
N ALA A 51 4.22 10.26 -1.27
CA ALA A 51 3.10 11.16 -1.50
C ALA A 51 1.78 10.47 -1.09
N TYR A 52 0.73 10.53 -1.91
CA TYR A 52 -0.52 9.84 -1.60
C TYR A 52 -0.30 8.33 -1.43
N ARG A 53 -0.93 7.77 -0.41
CA ARG A 53 -0.93 6.34 -0.10
C ARG A 53 -2.37 5.87 0.06
N THR A 54 -2.72 4.74 -0.52
CA THR A 54 -4.05 4.11 -0.32
C THR A 54 -4.13 3.41 1.04
N CYS A 55 -5.33 3.15 1.54
CA CYS A 55 -5.56 2.37 2.74
C CYS A 55 -5.01 0.95 2.60
N ALA A 56 -5.01 0.38 1.39
CA ALA A 56 -4.37 -0.89 1.10
C ALA A 56 -2.84 -0.83 1.23
N GLN A 57 -2.19 0.21 0.69
CA GLN A 57 -0.75 0.42 0.87
C GLN A 57 -0.40 0.71 2.33
N GLN A 58 -1.21 1.50 3.03
CA GLN A 58 -1.03 1.77 4.46
C GLN A 58 -1.20 0.50 5.30
N TYR A 59 -2.16 -0.36 4.92
CA TYR A 59 -2.37 -1.66 5.54
C TYR A 59 -1.14 -2.57 5.39
N LEU A 60 -0.56 -2.64 4.19
CA LEU A 60 0.66 -3.42 3.94
C LEU A 60 1.86 -2.85 4.71
N LEU A 61 2.03 -1.53 4.73
CA LEU A 61 3.08 -0.86 5.50
C LEU A 61 2.95 -1.16 7.00
N ARG A 62 1.72 -1.10 7.54
CA ARG A 62 1.44 -1.44 8.94
C ARG A 62 1.71 -2.91 9.23
N TYR A 63 1.30 -3.80 8.33
CA TYR A 63 1.55 -5.23 8.44
C TYR A 63 3.05 -5.55 8.47
N TRP A 64 3.85 -4.93 7.59
CA TRP A 64 5.32 -5.10 7.60
C TRP A 64 5.98 -4.53 8.85
N PHE A 65 5.47 -3.42 9.38
CA PHE A 65 5.95 -2.86 10.64
C PHE A 65 5.66 -3.80 11.83
N GLU A 66 4.49 -4.43 11.87
CA GLU A 66 4.08 -5.32 12.97
C GLU A 66 4.73 -6.71 12.92
N TYR A 67 4.86 -7.31 11.73
CA TYR A 67 5.22 -8.73 11.57
C TYR A 67 6.46 -8.97 10.70
N GLY A 68 6.99 -7.94 10.04
CA GLY A 68 8.18 -8.03 9.19
C GLY A 68 9.47 -7.68 9.93
N ASN A 69 10.49 -7.29 9.15
CA ASN A 69 11.70 -6.66 9.68
C ASN A 69 11.51 -5.14 9.64
N PRO A 70 11.25 -4.45 10.77
CA PRO A 70 10.79 -3.06 10.80
C PRO A 70 11.90 -2.02 10.53
N CYS A 71 12.96 -2.38 9.80
CA CYS A 71 14.12 -1.53 9.61
C CYS A 71 13.72 -0.14 9.07
N GLY A 72 13.96 0.90 9.87
CA GLY A 72 13.82 2.30 9.47
C GLY A 72 12.53 3.01 9.91
N PHE A 73 11.55 2.33 10.51
CA PHE A 73 10.30 2.97 10.95
C PHE A 73 10.21 3.05 12.48
N GLN A 74 9.98 4.25 13.03
CA GLN A 74 9.76 4.45 14.46
C GLN A 74 8.29 4.26 14.87
N ALA A 75 7.36 4.58 13.97
CA ALA A 75 5.93 4.36 14.13
C ALA A 75 5.25 4.32 12.75
N VAL A 76 4.16 3.57 12.63
CA VAL A 76 3.32 3.50 11.42
C VAL A 76 1.86 3.61 11.84
N ALA A 77 1.14 4.58 11.28
CA ALA A 77 -0.27 4.81 11.55
C ALA A 77 -1.14 3.61 11.12
N GLN A 78 -2.31 3.45 11.75
CA GLN A 78 -3.34 2.56 11.25
C GLN A 78 -3.92 3.11 9.93
N PRO A 79 -4.38 2.24 9.02
CA PRO A 79 -5.14 2.70 7.86
C PRO A 79 -6.34 3.58 8.27
N GLY A 80 -6.64 4.58 7.44
CA GLY A 80 -7.61 5.63 7.73
C GLY A 80 -7.07 6.77 8.60
N SER A 81 -5.88 6.64 9.17
CA SER A 81 -5.29 7.62 10.09
C SER A 81 -3.98 8.23 9.59
N SER A 82 -3.43 7.78 8.46
CA SER A 82 -2.22 8.37 7.89
C SER A 82 -2.54 9.68 7.16
N SER A 83 -1.72 10.71 7.38
CA SER A 83 -1.77 11.94 6.60
C SER A 83 -1.53 11.70 5.10
N HIS A 84 -0.80 10.66 4.72
CA HIS A 84 -0.61 10.29 3.31
C HIS A 84 -1.91 9.82 2.64
N GLU A 85 -2.85 9.26 3.39
CA GLU A 85 -4.18 8.85 2.88
C GLU A 85 -5.09 10.06 2.61
N SER A 86 -4.70 11.26 3.05
CA SER A 86 -5.47 12.49 2.85
C SER A 86 -5.25 13.14 1.48
N GLY A 87 -4.19 12.78 0.75
CA GLY A 87 -3.78 13.53 -0.45
C GLY A 87 -3.24 14.93 -0.15
N LEU A 88 -2.89 15.21 1.10
CA LEU A 88 -2.40 16.50 1.58
C LEU A 88 -1.03 16.37 2.28
N ALA A 89 -0.30 15.28 2.06
CA ALA A 89 1.00 15.05 2.69
C ALA A 89 2.08 14.60 1.69
N LEU A 90 3.33 14.96 1.98
CA LEU A 90 4.52 14.62 1.21
C LEU A 90 5.70 14.35 2.15
N ASP A 91 6.52 13.37 1.80
CA ASP A 91 7.87 13.23 2.36
C ASP A 91 8.90 13.71 1.34
N VAL A 92 9.77 14.63 1.75
CA VAL A 92 10.70 15.34 0.85
C VAL A 92 12.14 14.95 1.17
N ALA A 93 12.93 14.61 0.14
CA ALA A 93 14.31 14.15 0.31
C ALA A 93 15.23 15.23 0.92
N ASP A 94 15.32 16.39 0.26
CA ASP A 94 16.04 17.57 0.76
C ASP A 94 15.09 18.47 1.56
N TRP A 95 14.58 17.93 2.67
CA TRP A 95 13.56 18.58 3.48
C TRP A 95 13.99 19.98 3.96
N SER A 96 15.25 20.14 4.38
CA SER A 96 15.75 21.39 4.95
C SER A 96 15.87 22.48 3.88
N GLY A 97 16.35 22.12 2.67
CA GLY A 97 16.42 23.04 1.54
C GLY A 97 15.04 23.40 0.97
N TRP A 98 14.07 22.49 1.02
CA TRP A 98 12.71 22.74 0.53
C TRP A 98 11.80 23.47 1.51
N ARG A 99 12.07 23.36 2.82
CA ARG A 99 11.21 23.90 3.87
C ARG A 99 10.80 25.36 3.68
N PRO A 100 11.71 26.34 3.43
CA PRO A 100 11.31 27.74 3.27
C PRO A 100 10.35 27.97 2.10
N TYR A 101 10.53 27.23 1.01
CA TYR A 101 9.70 27.33 -0.20
C TYR A 101 8.34 26.68 0.00
N LEU A 102 8.29 25.55 0.72
CA LEU A 102 7.04 24.86 1.05
C LEU A 102 6.22 25.65 2.08
N GLU A 103 6.84 26.12 3.16
CA GLU A 103 6.17 26.92 4.19
C GLU A 103 5.64 28.25 3.64
N ALA A 104 6.38 28.90 2.73
CA ALA A 104 5.90 30.09 2.02
C ALA A 104 4.65 29.83 1.15
N GLN A 105 4.35 28.56 0.82
CA GLN A 105 3.16 28.16 0.07
C GLN A 105 2.09 27.50 0.94
N GLY A 106 2.22 27.54 2.28
CA GLY A 106 1.22 27.06 3.23
C GLY A 106 1.36 25.59 3.64
N TRP A 107 2.48 24.93 3.30
CA TRP A 107 2.81 23.61 3.84
C TRP A 107 3.41 23.74 5.24
N THR A 108 3.18 22.74 6.09
CA THR A 108 3.71 22.68 7.45
C THR A 108 4.61 21.47 7.59
N CYS A 109 5.88 21.69 7.96
CA CYS A 109 6.79 20.61 8.35
C CYS A 109 6.37 20.04 9.71
N TYR A 110 6.37 18.71 9.86
CA TYR A 110 5.99 18.04 11.10
C TYR A 110 6.98 18.31 12.26
N GLY A 111 8.23 18.65 11.94
CA GLY A 111 9.25 19.05 12.92
C GLY A 111 10.16 17.91 13.37
N GLN A 112 10.77 18.03 14.56
CA GLN A 112 11.87 17.16 15.00
C GLN A 112 11.54 15.65 15.06
N GLY A 113 10.27 15.28 15.14
CA GLY A 113 9.83 13.87 15.12
C GLY A 113 9.72 13.26 13.72
N ASP A 114 9.59 14.08 12.67
CA ASP A 114 9.49 13.63 11.28
C ASP A 114 9.82 14.80 10.33
N VAL A 115 11.11 15.12 10.20
CA VAL A 115 11.55 16.34 9.51
C VAL A 115 11.32 16.34 8.01
N VAL A 116 11.16 15.16 7.40
CA VAL A 116 10.88 15.03 5.96
C VAL A 116 9.42 15.20 5.63
N HIS A 117 8.54 15.09 6.63
CA HIS A 117 7.09 15.08 6.45
C HIS A 117 6.49 16.49 6.43
N PHE A 118 5.74 16.79 5.37
CA PHE A 118 5.03 18.04 5.18
C PHE A 118 3.54 17.77 4.98
N THR A 119 2.69 18.59 5.60
CA THR A 119 1.23 18.55 5.41
C THR A 119 0.71 19.87 4.86
N PHE A 120 -0.40 19.81 4.12
CA PHE A 120 -1.11 20.97 3.59
C PHE A 120 -2.52 21.04 4.20
N PRO A 121 -3.03 22.23 4.56
CA PRO A 121 -4.38 22.35 5.10
C PRO A 121 -5.44 21.94 4.07
N GLY A 122 -6.42 21.16 4.49
CA GLY A 122 -7.52 20.70 3.65
C GLY A 122 -8.41 19.70 4.38
N ILE A 123 -9.42 19.19 3.68
CA ILE A 123 -10.31 18.16 4.20
C ILE A 123 -9.68 16.79 3.89
N PRO A 124 -9.34 15.96 4.89
CA PRO A 124 -8.83 14.63 4.65
C PRO A 124 -9.87 13.74 3.94
N ILE A 125 -9.37 12.83 3.10
CA ILE A 125 -10.21 11.97 2.23
C ILE A 125 -9.99 10.48 2.49
N ALA A 126 -9.28 10.14 3.57
CA ALA A 126 -8.98 8.75 3.93
C ALA A 126 -10.28 7.93 4.09
N ASN A 127 -11.30 8.52 4.71
CA ASN A 127 -12.63 7.91 4.84
C ASN A 127 -13.32 7.66 3.49
N VAL A 128 -13.20 8.59 2.54
CA VAL A 128 -13.77 8.45 1.18
C VAL A 128 -13.10 7.28 0.45
N GLU A 129 -11.80 7.11 0.65
CA GLU A 129 -11.08 5.99 0.05
C GLU A 129 -11.44 4.65 0.69
N ILE A 130 -11.56 4.59 2.02
CA ILE A 130 -12.05 3.39 2.71
C ILE A 130 -13.47 3.03 2.22
N GLN A 131 -14.35 4.02 2.08
CA GLN A 131 -15.69 3.81 1.54
C GLN A 131 -15.64 3.30 0.10
N ALA A 132 -14.71 3.80 -0.71
CA ALA A 132 -14.50 3.31 -2.07
C ALA A 132 -14.08 1.84 -2.07
N PHE A 133 -13.18 1.43 -1.17
CA PHE A 133 -12.80 0.03 -0.99
C PHE A 133 -13.99 -0.83 -0.56
N GLN A 134 -14.72 -0.45 0.48
CA GLN A 134 -15.90 -1.18 0.98
C GLN A 134 -16.96 -1.34 -0.12
N THR A 135 -17.23 -0.28 -0.88
CA THR A 135 -18.14 -0.31 -2.02
C THR A 135 -17.66 -1.27 -3.11
N LEU A 136 -16.35 -1.25 -3.41
CA LEU A 136 -15.75 -2.11 -4.42
C LEU A 136 -15.77 -3.58 -3.98
N TRP A 137 -15.52 -3.85 -2.70
CA TRP A 137 -15.65 -5.16 -2.10
C TRP A 137 -17.07 -5.71 -2.28
N ASN A 138 -18.09 -4.95 -1.85
CA ASN A 138 -19.49 -5.36 -1.90
C ASN A 138 -19.98 -5.63 -3.33
N ARG A 139 -19.48 -4.87 -4.32
CA ARG A 139 -19.79 -5.09 -5.73
C ARG A 139 -19.27 -6.42 -6.26
N ASN A 140 -18.17 -6.93 -5.70
CA ASN A 140 -17.52 -8.17 -6.13
C ASN A 140 -17.83 -9.37 -5.23
N HIS A 141 -18.50 -9.14 -4.09
CA HIS A 141 -18.79 -10.16 -3.08
C HIS A 141 -20.24 -10.06 -2.59
N LEU A 142 -21.20 -10.44 -3.46
CA LEU A 142 -22.64 -10.30 -3.19
C LEU A 142 -23.11 -11.05 -1.92
N ASN A 143 -22.41 -12.12 -1.52
CA ASN A 143 -22.76 -12.94 -0.35
C ASN A 143 -21.90 -12.65 0.89
N ASP A 144 -21.00 -11.66 0.83
CA ASP A 144 -20.05 -11.35 1.90
C ASP A 144 -19.83 -9.84 2.00
N GLN A 145 -20.92 -9.08 2.09
CA GLN A 145 -20.89 -7.61 2.13
C GLN A 145 -20.52 -7.08 3.52
N ILE A 146 -19.92 -5.89 3.55
CA ILE A 146 -19.59 -5.12 4.76
C ILE A 146 -20.23 -3.74 4.70
N ASP A 147 -20.32 -3.04 5.83
CA ASP A 147 -20.80 -1.66 5.84
C ASP A 147 -19.85 -0.75 5.03
N ALA A 148 -20.44 0.11 4.17
CA ALA A 148 -19.71 1.09 3.36
C ALA A 148 -19.72 2.48 4.03
N ASP A 149 -19.25 2.53 5.27
CA ASP A 149 -19.31 3.69 6.17
C ASP A 149 -18.07 4.61 6.11
N GLY A 150 -17.02 4.20 5.40
CA GLY A 150 -15.76 4.93 5.34
C GLY A 150 -14.89 4.79 6.60
N LEU A 151 -15.22 3.88 7.51
CA LEU A 151 -14.47 3.62 8.73
C LEU A 151 -13.55 2.41 8.58
N TYR A 152 -12.34 2.54 9.08
CA TYR A 152 -11.41 1.42 9.15
C TYR A 152 -11.67 0.62 10.43
N GLY A 153 -12.47 -0.45 10.31
CA GLY A 153 -12.75 -1.42 11.37
C GLY A 153 -12.22 -2.82 11.07
N LEU A 154 -12.50 -3.78 11.97
CA LEU A 154 -12.08 -5.18 11.82
C LEU A 154 -12.61 -5.83 10.53
N GLU A 155 -13.84 -5.51 10.13
CA GLU A 155 -14.42 -6.02 8.88
C GLU A 155 -13.64 -5.52 7.67
N THR A 156 -13.45 -4.20 7.54
CA THR A 156 -12.63 -3.57 6.49
C THR A 156 -11.21 -4.16 6.46
N ALA A 157 -10.56 -4.30 7.62
CA ALA A 157 -9.24 -4.89 7.74
C ALA A 157 -9.22 -6.36 7.25
N SER A 158 -10.22 -7.15 7.61
CA SER A 158 -10.33 -8.54 7.18
C SER A 158 -10.48 -8.65 5.66
N LYS A 159 -11.25 -7.76 5.03
CA LYS A 159 -11.46 -7.75 3.58
C LYS A 159 -10.24 -7.27 2.83
N LEU A 160 -9.58 -6.21 3.30
CA LEU A 160 -8.29 -5.77 2.77
C LEU A 160 -7.25 -6.90 2.83
N SER A 161 -7.31 -7.72 3.88
CA SER A 161 -6.33 -8.78 4.07
C SER A 161 -6.34 -9.87 3.00
N ILE A 162 -7.49 -10.08 2.36
CA ILE A 162 -7.74 -11.10 1.33
C ILE A 162 -8.00 -10.51 -0.06
N SER A 163 -7.89 -9.19 -0.19
CA SER A 163 -8.10 -8.50 -1.46
C SER A 163 -6.95 -8.76 -2.43
N PRO A 164 -7.23 -8.94 -3.74
CA PRO A 164 -6.19 -9.09 -4.76
C PRO A 164 -5.39 -7.78 -4.93
N SER A 165 -4.06 -7.85 -5.13
CA SER A 165 -3.22 -6.64 -5.37
C SER A 165 -3.58 -5.95 -6.67
N GLU A 166 -4.02 -6.70 -7.66
CA GLU A 166 -4.37 -6.19 -8.99
C GLU A 166 -5.80 -5.61 -9.03
N GLY A 167 -6.50 -5.60 -7.88
CA GLY A 167 -7.89 -5.17 -7.79
C GLY A 167 -8.90 -6.21 -8.27
N PHE A 168 -10.18 -5.85 -8.21
CA PHE A 168 -11.31 -6.77 -8.43
C PHE A 168 -11.78 -6.83 -9.89
N GLY A 169 -11.00 -6.30 -10.84
CA GLY A 169 -11.36 -6.18 -12.25
C GLY A 169 -10.83 -7.30 -13.16
N GLY A 170 -10.10 -8.27 -12.62
CA GLY A 170 -9.67 -9.47 -13.33
C GLY A 170 -10.64 -10.65 -13.10
N ASP A 171 -10.60 -11.64 -13.98
CA ASP A 171 -10.99 -13.03 -13.68
C ASP A 171 -10.51 -13.39 -12.25
N PRO A 172 -11.19 -14.20 -11.41
CA PRO A 172 -10.87 -14.35 -9.97
C PRO A 172 -9.44 -14.85 -9.64
N GLY A 173 -8.59 -15.03 -10.65
CA GLY A 173 -7.20 -14.58 -10.67
C GLY A 173 -6.49 -14.58 -9.32
N LEU A 174 -5.54 -15.51 -9.20
CA LEU A 174 -4.50 -15.61 -8.18
C LEU A 174 -4.50 -14.52 -7.10
N ARG A 175 -5.21 -14.77 -5.99
CA ARG A 175 -5.21 -13.89 -4.80
C ARG A 175 -3.79 -13.67 -4.29
N ILE A 176 -3.55 -12.54 -3.64
CA ILE A 176 -2.26 -12.31 -2.98
C ILE A 176 -2.20 -13.05 -1.68
N LEU A 177 -1.33 -14.06 -1.61
CA LEU A 177 -1.25 -14.93 -0.44
C LEU A 177 -0.12 -14.48 0.47
N ARG A 178 -0.40 -14.37 1.76
CA ARG A 178 0.56 -13.97 2.78
C ARG A 178 0.08 -14.43 4.15
N LEU A 179 0.95 -14.32 5.13
CA LEU A 179 0.57 -14.56 6.51
C LEU A 179 -0.44 -13.48 6.94
N ALA A 180 -1.56 -13.88 7.54
CA ALA A 180 -2.64 -12.99 7.94
C ALA A 180 -3.33 -13.50 9.22
N SER A 181 -4.17 -12.68 9.85
CA SER A 181 -5.01 -13.11 10.97
C SER A 181 -6.48 -12.83 10.65
N PRO A 182 -7.34 -13.84 10.48
CA PRO A 182 -7.00 -15.28 10.48
C PRO A 182 -6.12 -15.66 9.27
N PHE A 183 -5.41 -16.79 9.35
CA PHE A 183 -4.60 -17.28 8.23
C PHE A 183 -5.44 -17.41 6.96
N MET A 184 -4.85 -17.04 5.83
CA MET A 184 -5.50 -17.21 4.54
C MET A 184 -5.70 -18.70 4.26
N ARG A 185 -6.86 -19.06 3.74
CA ARG A 185 -7.21 -20.44 3.40
C ARG A 185 -7.76 -20.54 1.99
N GLY A 186 -7.56 -21.67 1.32
CA GLY A 186 -8.15 -21.91 0.00
C GLY A 186 -7.41 -22.90 -0.87
N GLY A 187 -8.01 -23.22 -2.02
CA GLY A 187 -7.42 -24.10 -3.03
C GLY A 187 -6.19 -23.50 -3.72
N ASP A 188 -6.13 -22.18 -3.81
CA ASP A 188 -4.97 -21.40 -4.28
C ASP A 188 -3.79 -21.46 -3.31
N VAL A 189 -4.03 -21.38 -1.99
CA VAL A 189 -3.00 -21.64 -0.98
C VAL A 189 -2.47 -23.07 -1.12
N ARG A 190 -3.36 -24.05 -1.33
CA ARG A 190 -2.93 -25.42 -1.59
C ARG A 190 -2.13 -25.53 -2.90
N ARG A 191 -2.48 -24.78 -3.93
CA ARG A 191 -1.79 -24.75 -5.23
C ARG A 191 -0.36 -24.25 -5.07
N ILE A 192 -0.13 -23.15 -4.34
CA ILE A 192 1.24 -22.66 -4.09
C ILE A 192 2.02 -23.60 -3.18
N GLN A 193 1.39 -24.20 -2.17
CA GLN A 193 2.05 -25.16 -1.28
C GLN A 193 2.54 -26.39 -2.06
N LYS A 194 1.76 -26.88 -3.02
CA LYS A 194 2.19 -27.95 -3.92
C LYS A 194 3.42 -27.55 -4.74
N LYS A 195 3.43 -26.35 -5.33
CA LYS A 195 4.58 -25.84 -6.09
C LYS A 195 5.83 -25.64 -5.23
N LEU A 196 5.68 -25.10 -4.04
CA LEU A 196 6.78 -24.96 -3.08
C LEU A 196 7.32 -26.33 -2.66
N LYS A 197 6.45 -27.33 -2.48
CA LYS A 197 6.87 -28.70 -2.20
C LYS A 197 7.61 -29.34 -3.38
N GLU A 198 7.08 -29.21 -4.60
CA GLU A 198 7.75 -29.66 -5.84
C GLU A 198 9.16 -29.04 -5.98
N GLY A 199 9.32 -27.77 -5.59
CA GLY A 199 10.60 -27.06 -5.59
C GLY A 199 11.51 -27.34 -4.38
N GLY A 200 11.11 -28.18 -3.42
CA GLY A 200 11.90 -28.51 -2.23
C GLY A 200 11.92 -27.43 -1.13
N TYR A 201 10.98 -26.48 -1.16
CA TYR A 201 10.83 -25.42 -0.16
C TYR A 201 9.89 -25.81 0.99
N LEU A 202 9.03 -26.81 0.77
CA LEU A 202 8.20 -27.47 1.79
C LEU A 202 8.52 -28.96 1.81
N ASN A 203 8.67 -29.53 3.00
CA ASN A 203 9.19 -30.89 3.17
C ASN A 203 8.09 -31.92 3.48
N ASN A 204 7.03 -31.56 4.22
CA ASN A 204 6.03 -32.52 4.68
C ASN A 204 4.73 -32.42 3.86
N ASP A 205 4.06 -33.55 3.63
CA ASP A 205 2.70 -33.55 3.06
C ASP A 205 1.68 -32.82 3.94
N SER A 206 1.88 -32.86 5.26
CA SER A 206 1.04 -32.14 6.23
C SER A 206 1.05 -30.63 6.04
N ASP A 207 2.11 -30.08 5.42
CA ASP A 207 2.25 -28.63 5.20
C ASP A 207 1.40 -28.15 4.00
N VAL A 208 0.81 -29.07 3.21
CA VAL A 208 -0.02 -28.78 2.02
C VAL A 208 -1.51 -28.81 2.38
N GLU A 209 -1.87 -28.14 3.46
CA GLU A 209 -3.22 -28.15 4.05
C GLU A 209 -4.17 -27.08 3.48
N GLY A 210 -3.66 -26.16 2.65
CA GLY A 210 -4.41 -25.03 2.11
C GLY A 210 -4.58 -23.89 3.13
N ILE A 211 -3.66 -23.78 4.09
CA ILE A 211 -3.59 -22.73 5.12
C ILE A 211 -2.26 -21.99 5.01
N TYR A 212 -2.30 -20.68 4.80
CA TYR A 212 -1.11 -19.84 4.72
C TYR A 212 -0.68 -19.41 6.13
N GLY A 213 -0.02 -20.34 6.82
CA GLY A 213 0.58 -20.10 8.13
C GLY A 213 2.08 -19.80 8.05
N PRO A 214 2.76 -19.64 9.21
CA PRO A 214 4.19 -19.30 9.28
C PRO A 214 5.11 -20.27 8.51
N ILE A 215 4.73 -21.56 8.45
CA ILE A 215 5.48 -22.58 7.68
C ILE A 215 5.46 -22.24 6.18
N THR A 216 4.30 -21.86 5.65
CA THR A 216 4.15 -21.49 4.23
C THR A 216 4.86 -20.19 3.93
N GLU A 217 4.75 -19.19 4.81
CA GLU A 217 5.48 -17.91 4.66
C GLU A 217 6.99 -18.13 4.60
N ALA A 218 7.55 -18.94 5.51
CA ALA A 218 8.97 -19.25 5.52
C ALA A 218 9.43 -19.96 4.24
N ALA A 219 8.61 -20.86 3.69
CA ALA A 219 8.88 -21.51 2.41
C ALA A 219 8.85 -20.52 1.23
N VAL A 220 7.88 -19.60 1.22
CA VAL A 220 7.80 -18.54 0.19
C VAL A 220 9.02 -17.63 0.25
N ARG A 221 9.46 -17.21 1.43
CA ARG A 221 10.68 -16.37 1.57
C ARG A 221 11.92 -17.09 1.04
N LYS A 222 12.09 -18.39 1.31
CA LYS A 222 13.18 -19.19 0.76
C LYS A 222 13.11 -19.28 -0.76
N PHE A 223 11.93 -19.52 -1.30
CA PHE A 223 11.68 -19.53 -2.74
C PHE A 223 12.04 -18.17 -3.38
N GLN A 224 11.54 -17.07 -2.83
CA GLN A 224 11.83 -15.72 -3.31
C GLN A 224 13.33 -15.41 -3.31
N THR A 225 14.04 -15.86 -2.26
CA THR A 225 15.50 -15.71 -2.14
C THR A 225 16.21 -16.45 -3.28
N ASN A 226 15.83 -17.70 -3.54
CA ASN A 226 16.44 -18.50 -4.61
C ASN A 226 16.12 -17.98 -6.01
N GLU A 227 14.93 -17.40 -6.20
CA GLU A 227 14.49 -16.85 -7.49
C GLU A 227 15.01 -15.44 -7.78
N GLY A 228 15.67 -14.80 -6.81
CA GLY A 228 16.20 -13.44 -6.94
C GLY A 228 15.11 -12.37 -7.02
N ILE A 229 13.97 -12.58 -6.38
CA ILE A 229 12.85 -11.62 -6.31
C ILE A 229 12.69 -11.05 -4.90
N THR A 230 11.79 -10.08 -4.71
CA THR A 230 11.54 -9.44 -3.41
C THR A 230 11.21 -10.49 -2.33
N VAL A 231 11.96 -10.50 -1.22
CA VAL A 231 11.83 -11.48 -0.13
C VAL A 231 10.92 -10.96 0.98
N ASP A 232 9.63 -10.89 0.70
CA ASP A 232 8.61 -10.33 1.59
C ASP A 232 7.65 -11.37 2.18
N GLY A 233 7.73 -12.63 1.76
CA GLY A 233 6.81 -13.69 2.19
C GLY A 233 5.41 -13.55 1.58
N VAL A 234 5.25 -12.76 0.52
CA VAL A 234 4.00 -12.50 -0.20
C VAL A 234 4.02 -13.18 -1.57
N VAL A 235 2.99 -13.98 -1.85
CA VAL A 235 2.77 -14.55 -3.18
C VAL A 235 1.98 -13.56 -4.02
N GLY A 236 2.71 -12.66 -4.68
CA GLY A 236 2.19 -11.74 -5.69
C GLY A 236 2.36 -12.24 -7.13
N PRO A 237 1.96 -11.45 -8.15
CA PRO A 237 2.06 -11.85 -9.56
C PRO A 237 3.46 -12.31 -9.98
N GLU A 238 4.51 -11.67 -9.45
CA GLU A 238 5.88 -12.08 -9.69
C GLU A 238 6.21 -13.46 -9.11
N THR A 239 5.84 -13.69 -7.85
CA THR A 239 6.00 -15.00 -7.19
C THR A 239 5.20 -16.09 -7.92
N TYR A 240 3.96 -15.80 -8.34
CA TYR A 240 3.12 -16.73 -9.08
C TYR A 240 3.72 -17.15 -10.42
N ARG A 241 4.23 -16.18 -11.20
CA ARG A 241 4.90 -16.43 -12.47
C ARG A 241 6.12 -17.33 -12.27
N LYS A 242 6.93 -17.06 -11.25
CA LYS A 242 8.10 -17.89 -10.90
C LYS A 242 7.71 -19.30 -10.47
N LEU A 243 6.56 -19.47 -9.82
CA LEU A 243 6.00 -20.78 -9.47
C LEU A 243 5.36 -21.52 -10.66
N GLY A 244 5.26 -20.90 -11.84
CA GLY A 244 4.57 -21.46 -13.00
C GLY A 244 3.06 -21.58 -12.78
N ILE A 245 2.49 -20.62 -12.06
CA ILE A 245 1.07 -20.55 -11.74
C ILE A 245 0.49 -19.34 -12.51
N GLU A 246 -0.29 -19.65 -13.54
CA GLU A 246 -1.15 -18.73 -14.26
C GLU A 246 -2.63 -18.94 -13.87
#